data_AF-A0A430A6R6-F1
#
_entry.id   AF-A0A430A6R6-F1
#
_cell.length_a   1.000
_cell.length_b   1.000
_cell.length_c   1.000
_cell.angle_alpha   90.00
_cell.angle_beta   90.00
_cell.angle_gamma   90.00
#
_symmetry.space_group_name_H-M   'P 1'
#
loop_
_entity.id
_entity.type
_entity.pdbx_description
1 polymer ?
#
loop_
_entity_poly.entity_id
_entity_poly.type
_entity_poly.pdbx_seq_one_letter_code
_entity_poly.pdbx_strand_id
1 'polypeptide(L)'
;MIGHSLFYVSWYNRKKCHERQIMKIERLMYILVTLLSQKYLKASEEAQMYQVSSRTIYRDIDTLSLAGIPIYSKQGTDGGFYIDENYKLNSLLFSDMEKKMLQELSLSLATSYKSPKLDELSKKMSYLVEKNKSVSPYFFDLTLWKTNQPFLEEIEEAMENNKVLEFEYTTFNGVSSVRKVEPINLVFKSSV
;
A
#
# COMPACT_ATOMS: atom_id res chain seq x y z
N MET A 1 -12.63 -15.88 -25.51
CA MET A 1 -11.26 -15.51 -25.93
C MET A 1 -11.09 -14.06 -25.51
N ILE A 2 -10.29 -13.66 -24.53
CA ILE A 2 -9.00 -14.09 -23.97
C ILE A 2 -9.13 -13.78 -22.46
N GLY A 3 -8.91 -14.68 -21.49
CA GLY A 3 -7.75 -15.52 -21.30
C GLY A 3 -6.91 -14.91 -20.17
N HIS A 4 -7.29 -15.20 -18.92
CA HIS A 4 -6.58 -14.86 -17.67
C HIS A 4 -5.07 -15.09 -17.82
N SER A 5 -4.31 -14.01 -17.93
CA SER A 5 -2.85 -13.99 -17.85
C SER A 5 -2.48 -13.13 -16.64
N LEU A 6 -1.38 -13.49 -15.97
CA LEU A 6 -0.80 -12.83 -14.79
C LEU A 6 -1.31 -13.28 -13.39
N PHE A 7 -1.47 -14.60 -13.21
CA PHE A 7 -1.03 -15.31 -11.99
C PHE A 7 0.51 -15.57 -11.99
N TYR A 8 1.22 -15.00 -12.98
CA TYR A 8 2.66 -14.79 -13.01
C TYR A 8 2.97 -13.75 -11.92
N VAL A 9 3.71 -14.02 -10.85
CA VAL A 9 5.03 -14.65 -10.79
C VAL A 9 5.20 -15.22 -9.39
N SER A 10 5.98 -16.30 -9.24
CA SER A 10 6.64 -16.66 -7.98
C SER A 10 5.85 -17.44 -6.92
N TRP A 11 5.15 -18.48 -7.37
CA TRP A 11 5.20 -19.79 -6.70
C TRP A 11 6.65 -20.33 -6.78
N TYR A 12 7.62 -19.59 -6.23
CA TYR A 12 9.04 -19.84 -6.42
C TYR A 12 9.41 -21.13 -5.69
N ASN A 13 9.28 -22.24 -6.43
CA ASN A 13 9.84 -23.55 -6.14
C ASN A 13 9.39 -24.23 -4.83
N ARG A 14 8.18 -24.82 -4.80
CA ARG A 14 7.82 -25.82 -3.77
C ARG A 14 8.69 -27.10 -3.79
N LYS A 15 9.58 -27.29 -4.78
CA LYS A 15 10.38 -28.53 -4.94
C LYS A 15 11.90 -28.36 -4.82
N LYS A 16 12.42 -27.16 -4.49
CA LYS A 16 13.88 -26.91 -4.41
C LYS A 16 14.40 -26.48 -3.03
N CYS A 17 13.63 -26.64 -1.96
CA CYS A 17 14.16 -26.59 -0.60
C CYS A 17 14.36 -28.02 -0.09
N HIS A 18 15.41 -28.71 -0.56
CA HIS A 18 15.70 -30.08 -0.09
C HIS A 18 17.02 -30.24 0.67
N GLU A 19 17.78 -29.17 0.91
CA GLU A 19 19.07 -29.29 1.64
C GLU A 19 19.43 -28.11 2.57
N ARG A 20 18.62 -27.06 2.66
CA ARG A 20 18.87 -25.96 3.61
C ARG A 20 17.93 -26.05 4.81
N GLN A 21 18.50 -26.08 6.00
CA GLN A 21 17.78 -25.87 7.25
C GLN A 21 17.09 -24.50 7.19
N ILE A 22 15.76 -24.48 7.10
CA ILE A 22 14.99 -23.24 7.04
C ILE A 22 15.07 -22.52 8.38
N MET A 23 15.54 -21.28 8.36
CA MET A 23 15.74 -20.48 9.56
C MET A 23 14.39 -20.03 10.14
N LYS A 24 14.32 -19.84 11.47
CA LYS A 24 13.08 -19.44 12.17
C LYS A 24 12.44 -18.21 11.54
N ILE A 25 13.24 -17.22 11.14
CA ILE A 25 12.77 -15.98 10.51
C ILE A 25 12.08 -16.26 9.17
N GLU A 26 12.67 -17.10 8.33
CA GLU A 26 12.10 -17.46 7.02
C GLU A 26 10.73 -18.13 7.18
N ARG A 27 10.61 -19.04 8.17
CA ARG A 27 9.35 -19.71 8.47
C ARG A 27 8.30 -18.76 9.04
N LEU A 28 8.67 -17.86 9.96
CA LEU A 28 7.77 -16.84 10.50
C LEU A 28 7.25 -15.91 9.39
N MET A 29 8.14 -15.44 8.51
CA MET A 29 7.77 -14.60 7.37
C MET A 29 6.82 -15.33 6.43
N TYR A 30 7.09 -16.60 6.14
CA TYR A 30 6.20 -17.40 5.31
C TYR A 30 4.82 -17.57 5.93
N ILE A 31 4.74 -18.01 7.19
CA ILE A 31 3.47 -18.18 7.92
C ILE A 31 2.67 -16.88 7.88
N LEU A 32 3.32 -15.73 8.12
CA LEU A 32 2.68 -14.42 8.07
C LEU A 32 2.11 -14.11 6.67
N VAL A 33 2.92 -14.23 5.62
CA VAL A 33 2.48 -13.94 4.24
C VAL A 33 1.36 -14.90 3.82
N THR A 34 1.45 -16.17 4.21
CA THR A 34 0.40 -17.16 3.96
C THR A 34 -0.90 -16.77 4.65
N LEU A 35 -0.87 -16.40 5.93
CA LEU A 35 -2.06 -15.96 6.67
C LEU A 35 -2.64 -14.63 6.14
N LEU A 36 -1.82 -13.75 5.57
CA LEU A 36 -2.27 -12.49 4.96
C LEU A 36 -2.85 -12.68 3.54
N SER A 37 -2.43 -13.73 2.82
CA SER A 37 -2.84 -14.00 1.44
C SER A 37 -3.93 -15.07 1.31
N GLN A 38 -3.99 -15.99 2.26
CA GLN A 38 -4.93 -17.10 2.31
C GLN A 38 -5.77 -17.00 3.58
N LYS A 39 -7.06 -17.39 3.48
CA LYS A 39 -7.94 -17.36 4.64
C LYS A 39 -7.61 -18.42 5.70
N TYR A 40 -6.81 -19.46 5.42
CA TYR A 40 -6.57 -20.56 6.37
C TYR A 40 -5.20 -21.25 6.19
N LEU A 41 -4.59 -21.64 7.30
CA LEU A 41 -3.32 -22.38 7.39
C LEU A 41 -3.45 -23.59 8.32
N LYS A 42 -3.10 -24.79 7.85
CA LYS A 42 -3.11 -26.02 8.66
C LYS A 42 -1.72 -26.30 9.22
N ALA A 43 -1.57 -26.27 10.55
CA ALA A 43 -0.26 -26.44 11.19
C ALA A 43 0.41 -27.79 10.87
N SER A 44 -0.35 -28.86 10.61
CA SER A 44 0.18 -30.16 10.20
C SER A 44 0.80 -30.15 8.80
N GLU A 45 0.19 -29.42 7.87
CA GLU A 45 0.68 -29.30 6.49
C GLU A 45 1.96 -28.47 6.45
N GLU A 46 1.98 -27.36 7.18
CA GLU A 46 3.17 -26.51 7.34
C GLU A 46 4.31 -27.26 8.06
N ALA A 47 3.99 -28.00 9.13
CA ALA A 47 4.96 -28.81 9.86
C ALA A 47 5.65 -29.83 8.93
N GLN A 48 4.88 -30.52 8.09
CA GLN A 48 5.42 -31.45 7.11
C GLN A 48 6.28 -30.76 6.05
N MET A 49 5.83 -29.59 5.56
CA MET A 49 6.56 -28.81 4.56
C MET A 49 7.92 -28.33 5.06
N TYR A 50 7.99 -27.87 6.31
CA TYR A 50 9.21 -27.38 6.93
C TYR A 50 10.03 -28.45 7.65
N GLN A 51 9.57 -29.72 7.64
CA GLN A 51 10.19 -30.83 8.38
C GLN A 51 10.37 -30.52 9.87
N VAL A 52 9.39 -29.85 10.47
CA VAL A 52 9.36 -29.51 11.91
C VAL A 52 8.17 -30.16 12.59
N SER A 53 8.16 -30.16 13.92
CA SER A 53 6.97 -30.60 14.67
C SER A 53 5.84 -29.57 14.56
N SER A 54 4.59 -30.01 14.67
CA SER A 54 3.44 -29.09 14.79
C SER A 54 3.57 -28.15 16.00
N ARG A 55 4.23 -28.60 17.08
CA ARG A 55 4.55 -27.76 18.25
C ARG A 55 5.42 -26.56 17.88
N THR A 56 6.34 -26.71 16.94
CA THR A 56 7.17 -25.62 16.44
C THR A 56 6.32 -24.58 15.71
N ILE A 57 5.39 -25.04 14.86
CA ILE A 57 4.46 -24.17 14.14
C ILE A 57 3.55 -23.41 15.12
N TYR A 58 3.00 -24.09 16.13
CA TYR A 58 2.21 -23.42 17.18
C TYR A 58 3.02 -22.33 17.89
N ARG A 59 4.28 -22.60 18.25
CA ARG A 59 5.13 -21.58 18.88
C ARG A 59 5.45 -20.40 17.97
N ASP A 60 5.55 -20.63 16.66
CA ASP A 60 5.75 -19.56 15.68
C ASP A 60 4.48 -18.72 15.52
N ILE A 61 3.30 -19.35 15.55
CA ILE A 61 2.00 -18.65 15.60
C ILE A 61 1.89 -17.81 16.88
N ASP A 62 2.26 -18.36 18.03
CA ASP A 62 2.30 -17.62 19.30
C ASP A 62 3.25 -16.43 19.21
N THR A 63 4.41 -16.59 18.55
CA THR A 63 5.38 -15.50 18.33
C THR A 63 4.76 -14.38 17.50
N LEU A 64 4.02 -14.70 16.44
CA LEU A 64 3.32 -13.71 15.62
C LEU A 64 2.17 -13.04 16.39
N SER A 65 1.45 -13.80 17.21
CA SER A 65 0.39 -13.26 18.07
C SER A 65 0.94 -12.27 19.10
N LEU A 66 2.07 -12.59 19.74
CA LEU A 66 2.78 -11.69 20.65
C LEU A 66 3.31 -10.43 19.94
N ALA A 67 3.54 -10.48 18.62
CA ALA A 67 3.88 -9.31 17.82
C ALA A 67 2.66 -8.44 17.45
N GLY A 68 1.47 -8.74 17.97
CA GLY A 68 0.25 -7.97 17.75
C GLY A 68 -0.57 -8.40 16.54
N ILE A 69 -0.26 -9.54 15.91
CA ILE A 69 -1.03 -10.08 14.78
C ILE A 69 -2.20 -10.91 15.33
N PRO A 70 -3.47 -10.57 15.04
CA PRO A 70 -4.63 -11.28 15.56
C PRO A 70 -4.87 -12.55 14.75
N ILE A 71 -4.15 -13.60 15.12
CA ILE A 71 -4.30 -14.94 14.56
C ILE A 71 -5.31 -15.71 15.41
N TYR A 72 -6.32 -16.27 14.75
CA TYR A 72 -7.37 -17.08 15.35
C TYR A 72 -7.24 -18.53 14.92
N SER A 73 -7.76 -19.45 15.74
CA SER A 73 -7.81 -20.88 15.43
C SER A 73 -9.24 -21.36 15.26
N LYS A 74 -9.51 -22.12 14.20
CA LYS A 74 -10.76 -22.88 14.02
C LYS A 74 -10.52 -24.34 14.40
N GLN A 75 -11.37 -24.90 15.25
CA GLN A 75 -11.32 -26.32 15.63
C GLN A 75 -12.06 -27.22 14.61
N GLY A 76 -11.62 -28.47 14.47
CA GLY A 76 -12.22 -29.48 13.58
C GLY A 76 -11.20 -30.18 12.68
N THR A 77 -11.65 -31.17 11.90
CA THR A 77 -10.83 -31.90 10.91
C THR A 77 -10.31 -30.99 9.78
N ASP A 78 -11.07 -29.95 9.45
CA ASP A 78 -10.65 -28.84 8.57
C ASP A 78 -10.31 -27.57 9.35
N GLY A 79 -9.95 -27.73 10.64
CA GLY A 79 -9.46 -26.66 11.48
C GLY A 79 -8.12 -26.12 11.02
N GLY A 80 -7.77 -24.91 11.46
CA GLY A 80 -6.56 -24.22 11.07
C GLY A 80 -6.48 -22.81 11.65
N PHE A 81 -5.41 -22.10 11.31
CA PHE A 81 -5.16 -20.72 11.71
C PHE A 81 -5.57 -19.76 10.62
N TYR A 82 -6.09 -18.61 11.02
CA TYR A 82 -6.49 -17.56 10.11
C TYR A 82 -6.32 -16.19 10.74
N ILE A 83 -6.21 -15.19 9.90
CA ILE A 83 -6.28 -13.78 10.28
C ILE A 83 -7.68 -13.27 9.90
N ASP A 84 -8.26 -12.40 10.74
CA ASP A 84 -9.54 -11.77 10.42
C ASP A 84 -9.48 -11.07 9.06
N GLU A 85 -10.49 -11.22 8.22
CA GLU A 85 -10.50 -10.65 6.87
C GLU A 85 -10.43 -9.11 6.86
N ASN A 86 -10.75 -8.46 7.98
CA ASN A 86 -10.62 -7.02 8.19
C ASN A 86 -9.26 -6.62 8.79
N TYR A 87 -8.45 -7.57 9.24
CA TYR A 87 -7.07 -7.30 9.65
C TYR A 87 -6.20 -7.12 8.40
N LYS A 88 -6.17 -5.89 7.92
CA LYS A 88 -5.10 -5.40 7.04
C LYS A 88 -4.04 -4.78 7.95
N LEU A 89 -2.75 -4.96 7.62
CA LEU A 89 -1.63 -4.27 8.30
C LEU A 89 -1.90 -2.76 8.49
N ASN A 90 -2.68 -2.19 7.57
CA ASN A 90 -3.13 -0.81 7.56
C ASN A 90 -4.03 -0.40 8.74
N SER A 91 -4.71 -1.32 9.43
CA SER A 91 -5.57 -0.95 10.58
C SER A 91 -4.79 -0.59 11.83
N LEU A 92 -3.51 -0.96 11.89
CA LEU A 92 -2.61 -0.64 13.01
C LEU A 92 -1.95 0.74 12.89
N LEU A 93 -1.93 1.34 11.68
CA LEU A 93 -1.21 2.58 11.42
C LEU A 93 -2.07 3.83 11.56
N PHE A 94 -3.38 3.71 11.30
CA PHE A 94 -4.31 4.83 11.30
C PHE A 94 -5.62 4.42 11.97
N SER A 95 -6.18 5.31 12.77
CA SER A 95 -7.55 5.21 13.27
C SER A 95 -8.57 5.30 12.12
N ASP A 96 -9.80 4.85 12.35
CA ASP A 96 -10.87 4.92 11.34
C ASP A 96 -11.18 6.37 10.90
N MET A 97 -10.98 7.35 11.80
CA MET A 97 -11.11 8.78 11.49
C MET A 97 -9.97 9.29 10.60
N GLU A 98 -8.72 8.92 10.92
CA GLU A 98 -7.55 9.30 10.10
C GLU A 98 -7.61 8.70 8.70
N LYS A 99 -8.07 7.45 8.55
CA LYS A 99 -8.27 6.84 7.23
C LYS A 99 -9.27 7.64 6.38
N LYS A 100 -10.39 8.08 6.97
CA LYS A 100 -11.40 8.90 6.30
C LYS A 100 -10.86 10.27 5.92
N MET A 101 -10.11 10.91 6.82
CA MET A 101 -9.46 12.19 6.55
C MET A 101 -8.47 12.08 5.38
N LEU A 102 -7.61 11.06 5.38
CA LEU A 102 -6.64 10.82 4.31
C LEU A 102 -7.31 10.50 2.96
N GLN A 103 -8.40 9.72 2.98
CA GLN A 103 -9.18 9.45 1.78
C GLN A 103 -9.77 10.74 1.19
N GLU A 104 -10.42 11.58 2.02
CA GLU A 104 -11.03 12.83 1.56
C GLU A 104 -9.98 13.81 1.02
N LEU A 105 -8.86 13.97 1.73
CA LEU A 105 -7.73 14.79 1.27
C LEU A 105 -7.22 14.32 -0.09
N SER A 106 -7.04 13.01 -0.25
CA SER A 106 -6.50 12.44 -1.50
C SER A 106 -7.48 12.60 -2.65
N LEU A 107 -8.79 12.48 -2.39
CA LEU A 107 -9.84 12.73 -3.38
C LEU A 107 -9.87 14.20 -3.79
N SER A 108 -9.83 15.11 -2.83
CA SER A 108 -9.82 16.57 -3.07
C SER A 108 -8.58 17.02 -3.86
N LEU A 109 -7.41 16.44 -3.58
CA LEU A 109 -6.20 16.68 -4.35
C LEU A 109 -6.33 16.17 -5.78
N ALA A 110 -6.84 14.95 -5.98
CA ALA A 110 -7.03 14.36 -7.31
C ALA A 110 -8.06 15.13 -8.17
N THR A 111 -9.11 15.68 -7.54
CA THR A 111 -10.12 16.47 -8.26
C THR A 111 -9.63 17.88 -8.61
N SER A 112 -8.75 18.45 -7.78
CA SER A 112 -8.21 19.81 -7.94
C SER A 112 -7.01 19.85 -8.89
N TYR A 113 -6.17 18.82 -8.85
CA TYR A 113 -4.97 18.69 -9.68
C TYR A 113 -5.08 17.45 -10.56
N LYS A 114 -5.07 17.67 -11.88
CA LYS A 114 -5.15 16.60 -12.88
C LYS A 114 -3.79 15.90 -13.02
N SER A 115 -3.42 15.07 -12.03
CA SER A 115 -2.21 14.23 -12.04
C SER A 115 -2.59 12.75 -11.95
N PRO A 116 -2.11 11.89 -12.87
CA PRO A 116 -2.31 10.44 -12.79
C PRO A 116 -1.81 9.84 -11.47
N LYS A 117 -0.76 10.40 -10.87
CA LYS A 117 -0.21 9.96 -9.59
C LYS A 117 -1.18 10.22 -8.43
N LEU A 118 -1.85 11.38 -8.43
CA LEU A 118 -2.86 11.71 -7.42
C LEU A 118 -4.13 10.88 -7.59
N ASP A 119 -4.53 10.58 -8.84
CA ASP A 119 -5.62 9.65 -9.13
C ASP A 119 -5.31 8.23 -8.62
N GLU A 120 -4.08 7.77 -8.81
CA GLU A 120 -3.64 6.47 -8.28
C GLU A 120 -3.59 6.47 -6.75
N LEU A 121 -3.07 7.54 -6.14
CA LEU A 121 -3.05 7.72 -4.68
C LEU A 121 -4.46 7.67 -4.10
N SER A 122 -5.42 8.40 -4.67
CA SER A 122 -6.80 8.42 -4.18
C SER A 122 -7.44 7.04 -4.25
N LYS A 123 -7.21 6.28 -5.34
CA LYS A 123 -7.64 4.88 -5.47
C LYS A 123 -6.99 4.00 -4.39
N LYS A 124 -5.69 4.13 -4.16
CA LYS A 124 -4.96 3.39 -3.13
C LYS A 124 -5.53 3.67 -1.73
N MET A 125 -5.77 4.94 -1.40
CA MET A 125 -6.34 5.36 -0.12
C MET A 125 -7.79 4.88 0.05
N SER A 126 -8.57 4.73 -1.02
CA SER A 126 -9.92 4.18 -0.96
C SER A 126 -9.98 2.74 -0.41
N TYR A 127 -8.88 1.97 -0.51
CA TYR A 127 -8.82 0.62 0.07
C TYR A 127 -8.59 0.60 1.58
N LEU A 128 -8.20 1.74 2.17
CA LEU A 128 -8.00 1.89 3.61
C LEU A 128 -9.33 2.01 4.36
N VAL A 129 -10.32 2.67 3.76
CA VAL A 129 -11.63 2.89 4.38
C VAL A 129 -12.58 1.75 4.01
N GLU A 130 -13.25 1.17 5.01
CA GLU A 130 -14.30 0.17 4.80
C GLU A 130 -15.49 0.80 4.06
N LYS A 131 -15.90 0.21 2.93
CA LYS A 131 -16.99 0.72 2.06
C LYS A 131 -18.33 0.94 2.78
N ASN A 132 -18.55 0.33 3.95
CA ASN A 132 -19.83 0.31 4.66
C ASN A 132 -19.92 1.23 5.89
N LYS A 133 -18.85 1.94 6.27
CA LYS A 133 -18.86 2.83 7.44
C LYS A 133 -18.89 4.29 7.01
N SER A 134 -20.08 4.91 7.02
CA SER A 134 -20.40 6.36 7.08
C SER A 134 -19.54 7.33 6.26
N VAL A 135 -20.21 8.26 5.58
CA VAL A 135 -19.60 9.43 4.91
C VAL A 135 -18.53 10.07 5.80
N SER A 136 -17.38 10.43 5.21
CA SER A 136 -16.32 11.16 5.92
C SER A 136 -16.92 12.44 6.54
N PRO A 137 -16.71 12.71 7.84
CA PRO A 137 -17.12 13.98 8.44
C PRO A 137 -16.22 15.14 7.97
N TYR A 138 -15.10 14.83 7.33
CA TYR A 138 -14.18 15.79 6.77
C TYR A 138 -14.57 16.10 5.34
N PHE A 139 -14.50 17.38 4.98
CA PHE A 139 -14.67 17.87 3.62
C PHE A 139 -13.53 18.84 3.35
N PHE A 140 -12.78 18.59 2.27
CA PHE A 140 -11.70 19.46 1.82
C PHE A 140 -12.08 20.01 0.46
N ASP A 141 -12.37 21.31 0.38
CA ASP A 141 -12.57 22.00 -0.90
C ASP A 141 -11.25 22.63 -1.34
N LEU A 142 -10.45 21.85 -2.09
CA LEU A 142 -9.24 22.35 -2.75
C LEU A 142 -9.54 22.83 -4.17
N THR A 143 -10.81 22.76 -4.60
CA THR A 143 -11.27 23.07 -5.96
C THR A 143 -11.26 24.56 -6.29
N LEU A 144 -10.86 25.43 -5.36
CA LEU A 144 -10.91 26.89 -5.49
C LEU A 144 -10.21 27.44 -6.75
N TRP A 145 -9.27 26.71 -7.35
CA TRP A 145 -8.94 26.87 -8.78
C TRP A 145 -8.62 25.52 -9.41
N LYS A 146 -9.50 25.03 -10.29
CA LYS A 146 -9.15 24.02 -11.31
C LYS A 146 -8.06 24.58 -12.21
N THR A 147 -6.83 24.50 -11.74
CA THR A 147 -5.71 24.91 -12.53
C THR A 147 -5.32 23.69 -13.33
N ASN A 148 -5.72 23.65 -14.60
CA ASN A 148 -5.07 22.77 -15.56
C ASN A 148 -3.59 23.19 -15.57
N GLN A 149 -2.75 22.45 -14.84
CA GLN A 149 -1.31 22.64 -14.78
C GLN A 149 -0.69 21.60 -15.71
N PRO A 150 -0.60 21.88 -17.03
CA PRO A 150 -0.09 20.91 -18.01
C PRO A 150 1.36 20.50 -17.73
N PHE A 151 2.10 21.29 -16.94
CA PHE A 151 3.49 21.06 -16.59
C PHE A 151 3.69 20.27 -15.31
N LEU A 152 2.63 19.90 -14.58
CA LEU A 152 2.75 19.23 -13.28
C LEU A 152 3.46 17.88 -13.39
N GLU A 153 3.06 17.08 -14.38
CA GLU A 153 3.66 15.76 -14.65
C GLU A 153 5.14 15.88 -15.03
N GLU A 154 5.48 16.87 -15.86
CA GLU A 154 6.85 17.15 -16.28
C GLU A 154 7.74 17.58 -15.09
N ILE A 155 7.20 18.41 -14.18
CA ILE A 155 7.91 18.81 -12.97
C ILE A 155 8.09 17.62 -12.02
N GLU A 156 7.05 16.80 -11.84
CA GLU A 156 7.14 15.57 -11.03
C GLU A 156 8.18 14.59 -11.57
N GLU A 157 8.22 14.38 -12.88
CA GLU A 157 9.22 13.53 -13.54
C GLU A 157 10.64 14.11 -13.36
N ALA A 158 10.79 15.42 -13.48
CA ALA A 158 12.08 16.07 -13.32
C ALA A 158 12.60 15.98 -11.88
N MET A 159 11.74 16.11 -10.86
CA MET A 159 12.11 15.89 -9.46
C MET A 159 12.55 14.44 -9.20
N GLU A 160 11.81 13.45 -9.72
CA GLU A 160 12.15 12.03 -9.52
C GLU A 160 13.47 11.64 -10.17
N ASN A 161 13.78 12.23 -11.33
CA ASN A 161 14.97 11.90 -12.10
C ASN A 161 16.12 12.89 -11.91
N ASN A 162 16.01 13.84 -10.98
CA ASN A 162 16.98 14.91 -10.76
C ASN A 162 17.36 15.67 -12.05
N LYS A 163 16.36 15.98 -12.88
CA LYS A 163 16.54 16.71 -14.15
C LYS A 163 16.37 18.22 -13.94
N VAL A 164 17.21 19.00 -14.62
CA VAL A 164 17.07 20.46 -14.71
C VAL A 164 15.94 20.80 -15.69
N LEU A 165 15.03 21.67 -15.27
CA LEU A 165 13.97 22.22 -16.11
C LEU A 165 14.41 23.54 -16.73
N GLU A 166 14.00 23.78 -17.97
CA GLU A 166 14.18 25.06 -18.66
C GLU A 166 12.81 25.62 -19.05
N PHE A 167 12.52 26.87 -18.66
CA PHE A 167 11.28 27.54 -19.05
C PHE A 167 11.47 29.04 -19.22
N GLU A 168 10.58 29.65 -20.00
CA GLU A 168 10.50 31.11 -20.14
C GLU A 168 9.78 31.72 -18.93
N TYR A 169 10.41 32.72 -18.33
CA TYR A 169 9.89 33.44 -17.19
C TYR A 169 9.79 34.93 -17.48
N THR A 170 8.59 35.46 -17.39
CA THR A 170 8.33 36.90 -17.49
C THR A 170 8.23 37.51 -16.10
N THR A 171 9.12 38.46 -15.82
CA THR A 171 9.10 39.24 -14.57
C THR A 171 7.87 40.15 -14.50
N PHE A 172 7.56 40.68 -13.31
CA PHE A 172 6.49 41.67 -13.13
C PHE A 172 6.64 42.89 -14.05
N ASN A 173 7.88 43.27 -14.38
CA ASN A 173 8.20 44.39 -15.26
C ASN A 173 8.09 44.04 -16.76
N GLY A 174 7.58 42.86 -17.11
CA GLY A 174 7.38 42.43 -18.50
C GLY A 174 8.63 41.92 -19.22
N VAL A 175 9.78 41.82 -18.53
CA VAL A 175 11.01 41.27 -19.11
C VAL A 175 10.96 39.75 -19.07
N SER A 176 10.95 39.12 -20.24
CA SER A 176 11.08 37.66 -20.40
C SER A 176 12.55 37.23 -20.41
N SER A 177 12.81 36.09 -19.78
CA SER A 177 14.12 35.44 -19.74
C SER A 177 13.97 33.93 -19.62
N VAL A 178 14.91 33.18 -20.18
CA VAL A 178 14.96 31.72 -20.00
C VAL A 178 15.63 31.41 -18.65
N ARG A 179 15.00 30.55 -17.86
CA ARG A 179 15.50 30.10 -16.55
C ARG A 179 15.75 28.60 -16.59
N LYS A 180 16.91 28.19 -16.08
CA LYS A 180 17.26 26.80 -15.79
C LYS A 180 17.18 26.59 -14.28
N VAL A 181 16.37 25.64 -13.83
CA VAL A 181 16.15 25.39 -12.40
C VAL A 181 16.13 23.90 -12.09
N GLU A 182 16.60 23.54 -10.91
CA GLU A 182 16.40 22.21 -10.33
C GLU A 182 15.13 22.25 -9.48
N PRO A 183 14.09 21.49 -9.83
CA PRO A 183 12.87 21.46 -9.03
C PRO A 183 13.12 20.69 -7.73
N ILE A 184 12.74 21.30 -6.60
CA ILE A 184 12.97 20.71 -5.26
C ILE A 184 11.64 20.32 -4.60
N ASN A 185 10.67 21.23 -4.59
CA ASN A 185 9.37 21.04 -3.94
C ASN A 185 8.24 21.63 -4.78
N LEU A 186 7.11 20.95 -4.80
CA LEU A 186 5.84 21.50 -5.27
C LEU A 186 5.07 22.06 -4.08
N VAL A 187 4.67 23.34 -4.17
CA VAL A 187 3.91 24.01 -3.12
C VAL A 187 2.54 24.38 -3.66
N PHE A 188 1.52 23.74 -3.11
CA PHE A 188 0.12 24.03 -3.41
C PHE A 188 -0.40 25.07 -2.42
N LYS A 189 -0.61 26.31 -2.88
CA LYS A 189 -1.20 27.38 -2.07
C LYS A 189 -2.66 27.56 -2.47
N SER A 190 -3.56 27.47 -1.48
CA SER A 190 -4.86 28.11 -1.60
C SER A 190 -4.67 29.61 -1.37
N SER A 191 -5.18 30.46 -2.26
CA SER A 191 -5.24 31.89 -2.00
C SER A 191 -6.52 32.13 -1.21
N VAL A 192 -6.35 32.80 -0.10
CA VAL A 192 -7.44 33.35 0.69
C VAL A 192 -8.06 34.51 -0.07
#